data_AF-A0A849EWN1-F1
#
_entry.id   AF-A0A849EWN1-F1
#
_cell.length_a   1.000
_cell.length_b   1.000
_cell.length_c   1.000
_cell.angle_alpha   90.00
_cell.angle_beta   90.00
_cell.angle_gamma   90.00
#
_symmetry.space_group_name_H-M   'P 1'
#
loop_
_entity.id
_entity.type
_entity.pdbx_description
1 polymer ?
#
loop_
_entity_poly.entity_id
_entity_poly.type
_entity_poly.pdbx_seq_one_letter_code
_entity_poly.pdbx_strand_id
1 'polypeptide(L)'
;VVVLDIQQQTHIRQVELFMGRLRITDSVHAYDRIHTMTGRRMDQIPLQAPPTVFETQGIWFTLADDLQRRVAAQGFDFLGALHAAEHAAISMMPLLVLVDRNDLGGLSTVLHPQTGQATLFIYDGVPGGAGFCEQAFAQADVMLTRTREAVRACPCTNGCPACVHSPKCGSGNDPIDKGGAAMLLELLCRHQPAVSAPGQAAIAPAADLPMTHSNRWATEKYVVFDLETQRSAQEVGGWHRADRMRISCGVVYDAERDHFSVYTEDRVAALIDHLKRAELVVGFNCRRFDYKVLSGYTPFDLSQLPTLDLLQQVHQRLGFRLSLDHLASKTLGAQKTADGLDALRWWRQGKMDKIVDYCRADVRITRDLFHFLRRTGYLLYQARDGQRYRVKII
;
A
#
# COMPACT_ATOMS: atom_id res chain seq x y z
N VAL A 1 -5.05 -14.51 1.22
CA VAL A 1 -6.16 -15.33 0.67
C VAL A 1 -5.81 -15.72 -0.75
N VAL A 2 -6.07 -16.98 -1.14
CA VAL A 2 -5.93 -17.46 -2.52
C VAL A 2 -7.27 -18.07 -2.94
N VAL A 3 -7.80 -17.67 -4.10
CA VAL A 3 -9.00 -18.28 -4.70
C VAL A 3 -8.59 -19.58 -5.38
N LEU A 4 -9.22 -20.69 -4.95
CA LEU A 4 -8.97 -22.02 -5.50
C LEU A 4 -9.97 -22.36 -6.61
N ASP A 5 -11.22 -21.92 -6.44
CA ASP A 5 -12.34 -22.26 -7.30
C ASP A 5 -13.48 -21.25 -7.15
N ILE A 6 -14.20 -20.95 -8.24
CA ILE A 6 -15.43 -20.14 -8.22
C ILE A 6 -16.60 -21.08 -8.40
N GLN A 7 -17.48 -21.11 -7.41
CA GLN A 7 -18.68 -21.94 -7.45
C GLN A 7 -19.89 -21.17 -7.94
N GLN A 8 -20.02 -19.91 -7.55
CA GLN A 8 -21.10 -19.02 -7.99
C GLN A 8 -20.58 -17.61 -8.25
N GLN A 9 -21.21 -16.92 -9.19
CA GLN A 9 -20.97 -15.52 -9.51
C GLN A 9 -22.32 -14.85 -9.78
N THR A 10 -22.48 -13.63 -9.27
CA THR A 10 -23.64 -12.80 -9.55
C THR A 10 -23.25 -11.32 -9.57
N HIS A 11 -24.14 -10.50 -10.08
CA HIS A 11 -24.05 -9.05 -9.95
C HIS A 11 -25.04 -8.58 -8.90
N ILE A 12 -24.57 -7.79 -7.95
CA ILE A 12 -25.42 -7.08 -7.00
C ILE A 12 -25.23 -5.59 -7.24
N ARG A 13 -26.30 -4.94 -7.70
CA ARG A 13 -26.30 -3.52 -8.07
C ARG A 13 -25.22 -3.25 -9.12
N GLN A 14 -24.12 -2.60 -8.75
CA GLN A 14 -23.01 -2.28 -9.66
C GLN A 14 -21.70 -3.02 -9.34
N VAL A 15 -21.74 -4.07 -8.51
CA VAL A 15 -20.56 -4.86 -8.17
C VAL A 15 -20.73 -6.34 -8.48
N GLU A 16 -19.63 -6.97 -8.84
CA GLU A 16 -19.54 -8.42 -8.98
C GLU A 16 -19.30 -9.04 -7.60
N LEU A 17 -20.14 -10.02 -7.28
CA LEU A 17 -20.03 -10.86 -6.10
C LEU A 17 -19.77 -12.30 -6.54
N PHE A 18 -18.81 -12.92 -5.89
CA PHE A 18 -18.42 -14.30 -6.13
C PHE A 18 -18.49 -15.10 -4.84
N MET A 19 -18.70 -16.41 -4.99
CA MET A 19 -18.59 -17.40 -3.92
C MET A 19 -17.73 -18.55 -4.42
N GLY A 20 -16.89 -19.10 -3.54
CA GLY A 20 -16.15 -20.30 -3.86
C GLY A 20 -15.18 -20.72 -2.78
N ARG A 21 -14.25 -21.61 -3.16
CA ARG A 21 -13.25 -22.16 -2.25
C ARG A 21 -12.03 -21.25 -2.18
N LEU A 22 -11.58 -21.00 -0.97
CA LEU A 22 -10.44 -20.15 -0.66
C LEU A 22 -9.40 -20.95 0.14
N ARG A 23 -8.13 -20.66 -0.08
CA ARG A 23 -7.03 -21.04 0.83
C ARG A 23 -6.63 -19.83 1.64
N ILE A 24 -6.71 -19.97 2.96
CA ILE A 24 -6.34 -18.96 3.94
C ILE A 24 -4.98 -19.33 4.50
N THR A 25 -4.12 -18.33 4.64
CA THR A 25 -2.82 -18.45 5.30
C THR A 25 -2.77 -17.35 6.33
N ASP A 26 -2.82 -17.74 7.61
CA ASP A 26 -2.66 -16.86 8.75
C ASP A 26 -1.24 -17.02 9.31
N SER A 27 -0.61 -15.92 9.67
CA SER A 27 0.79 -15.88 10.09
C SER A 27 0.96 -14.88 11.22
N VAL A 28 1.41 -15.38 12.37
CA VAL A 28 1.72 -14.54 13.54
C VAL A 28 3.21 -14.24 13.54
N HIS A 29 3.56 -12.99 13.24
CA HIS A 29 4.96 -12.58 13.05
C HIS A 29 5.63 -11.99 14.30
N ALA A 30 4.85 -11.54 15.30
CA ALA A 30 5.36 -10.90 16.51
C ALA A 30 4.27 -10.83 17.58
N TYR A 31 4.68 -10.57 18.83
CA TYR A 31 3.79 -10.16 19.91
C TYR A 31 4.29 -8.89 20.59
N ASP A 32 3.37 -8.06 21.07
CA ASP A 32 3.69 -6.85 21.82
C ASP A 32 3.82 -7.17 23.32
N ARG A 33 4.90 -6.72 23.96
CA ARG A 33 5.00 -6.70 25.41
C ARG A 33 4.38 -5.41 25.93
N ILE A 34 3.35 -5.57 26.77
CA ILE A 34 2.60 -4.46 27.34
C ILE A 34 2.86 -4.41 28.85
N HIS A 35 3.20 -3.23 29.35
CA HIS A 35 3.38 -3.01 30.77
C HIS A 35 2.04 -3.15 31.49
N THR A 36 1.90 -4.16 32.35
CA THR A 36 0.61 -4.60 32.91
C THR A 36 -0.15 -3.51 33.67
N MET A 37 0.55 -2.64 34.41
CA MET A 37 -0.08 -1.58 35.22
C MET A 37 -0.44 -0.32 34.41
N THR A 38 0.26 -0.06 33.31
CA THR A 38 0.11 1.22 32.58
C THR A 38 -0.50 1.05 31.20
N GLY A 39 -0.64 -0.18 30.71
CA GLY A 39 -1.06 -0.47 29.34
C GLY A 39 -0.07 0.01 28.27
N ARG A 40 1.10 0.54 28.68
CA ARG A 40 2.07 1.08 27.74
C ARG A 40 2.76 -0.06 27.01
N ARG A 41 2.76 -0.01 25.68
CA ARG A 41 3.58 -0.90 24.85
C ARG A 41 5.05 -0.62 25.17
N MET A 42 5.77 -1.67 25.60
CA MET A 42 7.18 -1.60 25.95
C MET A 42 8.02 -1.81 24.69
N ASP A 43 7.81 -2.95 24.05
CA ASP A 43 8.52 -3.37 22.85
C ASP A 43 7.71 -4.47 22.13
N GLN A 44 8.12 -4.79 20.91
CA GLN A 44 7.53 -5.84 20.09
C GLN A 44 8.58 -6.93 19.88
N ILE A 45 8.24 -8.16 20.25
CA ILE A 45 9.14 -9.30 20.12
C ILE A 45 8.75 -10.09 18.86
N PRO A 46 9.66 -10.26 17.90
CA PRO A 46 9.44 -11.13 16.75
C PRO A 46 9.16 -12.57 17.19
N LEU A 47 8.20 -13.21 16.52
CA LEU A 47 7.83 -14.60 16.77
C LEU A 47 7.93 -15.37 15.45
N GLN A 48 8.63 -16.51 15.50
CA GLN A 48 8.63 -17.47 14.40
C GLN A 48 7.59 -18.55 14.71
N ALA A 49 6.32 -18.24 14.45
CA ALA A 49 5.24 -19.23 14.50
C ALA A 49 5.02 -19.84 13.10
N PRO A 50 4.80 -21.15 12.99
CA PRO A 50 4.41 -21.74 11.71
C PRO A 50 3.07 -21.14 11.25
N PRO A 51 2.90 -20.87 9.96
CA PRO A 51 1.64 -20.34 9.44
C PRO A 51 0.54 -21.40 9.57
N THR A 52 -0.66 -20.96 9.94
CA THR A 52 -1.85 -21.79 9.88
C THR A 52 -2.43 -21.68 8.47
N VAL A 53 -2.52 -22.81 7.78
CA VAL A 53 -3.09 -22.88 6.42
C VAL A 53 -4.30 -23.79 6.43
N PHE A 54 -5.41 -23.30 5.90
CA PHE A 54 -6.63 -24.10 5.75
C PHE A 54 -7.40 -23.67 4.50
N GLU A 55 -8.15 -24.61 3.94
CA GLU A 55 -9.11 -24.34 2.87
C GLU A 55 -10.49 -24.14 3.49
N THR A 56 -11.26 -23.20 2.96
CA THR A 56 -12.60 -22.85 3.46
C THR A 56 -13.47 -22.31 2.32
N GLN A 57 -14.71 -21.98 2.62
CA GLN A 57 -15.59 -21.24 1.72
C GLN A 57 -15.57 -19.75 2.05
N GLY A 58 -15.76 -18.93 1.01
CA GLY A 58 -15.93 -17.51 1.20
C GLY A 58 -16.64 -16.83 0.05
N ILE A 59 -17.00 -15.58 0.30
CA ILE A 59 -17.52 -14.65 -0.68
C ILE A 59 -16.54 -13.49 -0.88
N TRP A 60 -16.55 -12.91 -2.07
CA TRP A 60 -15.79 -11.68 -2.30
C TRP A 60 -16.44 -10.75 -3.30
N PHE A 61 -16.27 -9.46 -3.02
CA PHE A 61 -16.67 -8.38 -3.90
C PHE A 61 -15.46 -7.89 -4.66
N THR A 62 -15.58 -7.73 -5.97
CA THR A 62 -14.59 -7.00 -6.76
C THR A 62 -15.11 -5.61 -7.11
N LEU A 63 -14.24 -4.62 -6.98
CA LEU A 63 -14.59 -3.21 -7.09
C LEU A 63 -13.84 -2.58 -8.25
N ALA A 64 -14.57 -1.97 -9.16
CA ALA A 64 -14.00 -1.25 -10.30
C ALA A 64 -13.19 -0.02 -9.86
N ASP A 65 -12.14 0.31 -10.61
CA ASP A 65 -11.24 1.45 -10.36
C ASP A 65 -11.94 2.81 -10.28
N ASP A 66 -13.12 2.96 -10.89
CA ASP A 66 -13.96 4.16 -10.73
C ASP A 66 -14.35 4.41 -9.28
N LEU A 67 -14.71 3.37 -8.52
CA LEU A 67 -15.09 3.50 -7.12
C LEU A 67 -13.91 4.02 -6.28
N GLN A 68 -12.72 3.48 -6.53
CA GLN A 68 -11.49 3.95 -5.89
C GLN A 68 -11.23 5.43 -6.18
N ARG A 69 -11.32 5.84 -7.45
CA ARG A 69 -11.12 7.25 -7.85
C ARG A 69 -12.13 8.18 -7.17
N ARG A 70 -13.39 7.77 -7.06
CA ARG A 70 -14.45 8.59 -6.45
C ARG A 70 -14.27 8.77 -4.96
N VAL A 71 -13.92 7.71 -4.23
CA VAL A 71 -13.62 7.79 -2.80
C VAL A 71 -12.40 8.69 -2.56
N ALA A 72 -11.32 8.48 -3.32
CA ALA A 72 -10.11 9.28 -3.21
C ALA A 72 -10.34 10.76 -3.58
N ALA A 73 -11.22 11.05 -4.54
CA ALA A 73 -11.56 12.42 -4.94
C ALA A 73 -12.26 13.23 -3.83
N GLN A 74 -12.84 12.56 -2.83
CA GLN A 74 -13.39 13.21 -1.63
C GLN A 74 -12.37 13.32 -0.49
N GLY A 75 -11.11 12.95 -0.73
CA GLY A 75 -10.03 13.04 0.25
C GLY A 75 -9.95 11.89 1.25
N PHE A 76 -10.74 10.83 1.06
CA PHE A 76 -10.73 9.64 1.93
C PHE A 76 -9.63 8.66 1.53
N ASP A 77 -9.12 7.91 2.51
CA ASP A 77 -8.20 6.80 2.26
C ASP A 77 -8.98 5.57 1.80
N PHE A 78 -8.78 5.15 0.54
CA PHE A 78 -9.54 4.04 -0.03
C PHE A 78 -9.22 2.69 0.62
N LEU A 79 -7.97 2.46 1.06
CA LEU A 79 -7.63 1.23 1.79
C LEU A 79 -8.34 1.21 3.15
N GLY A 80 -8.23 2.30 3.93
CA GLY A 80 -8.96 2.47 5.17
C GLY A 80 -10.48 2.36 5.03
N ALA A 81 -11.04 2.84 3.91
CA ALA A 81 -12.46 2.71 3.58
C ALA A 81 -12.88 1.26 3.33
N LEU A 82 -12.09 0.52 2.54
CA LEU A 82 -12.35 -0.88 2.22
C LEU A 82 -12.23 -1.76 3.47
N HIS A 83 -11.20 -1.52 4.28
CA HIS A 83 -10.96 -2.22 5.55
C HIS A 83 -12.06 -1.95 6.58
N ALA A 84 -12.52 -0.70 6.70
CA ALA A 84 -13.64 -0.35 7.57
C ALA A 84 -14.97 -0.97 7.08
N ALA A 85 -15.19 -1.02 5.75
CA ALA A 85 -16.36 -1.69 5.18
C ALA A 85 -16.36 -3.20 5.43
N GLU A 86 -15.19 -3.85 5.35
CA GLU A 86 -15.01 -5.27 5.69
C GLU A 86 -15.39 -5.56 7.14
N HIS A 87 -14.83 -4.80 8.09
CA HIS A 87 -15.16 -4.94 9.51
C HIS A 87 -16.66 -4.76 9.78
N ALA A 88 -17.27 -3.75 9.17
CA ALA A 88 -18.69 -3.48 9.31
C ALA A 88 -19.53 -4.63 8.71
N ALA A 89 -19.14 -5.18 7.56
CA ALA A 89 -19.84 -6.29 6.92
C ALA A 89 -19.81 -7.55 7.80
N ILE A 90 -18.62 -7.95 8.28
CA ILE A 90 -18.47 -9.10 9.19
C ILE A 90 -19.26 -8.88 10.49
N SER A 91 -19.27 -7.66 11.02
CA SER A 91 -20.03 -7.34 12.23
C SER A 91 -21.54 -7.47 12.06
N MET A 92 -22.05 -7.30 10.83
CA MET A 92 -23.48 -7.45 10.52
C MET A 92 -23.89 -8.88 10.15
N MET A 93 -22.95 -9.76 9.80
CA MET A 93 -23.22 -11.16 9.44
C MET A 93 -24.06 -11.94 10.47
N PRO A 94 -23.87 -11.78 11.80
CA PRO A 94 -24.71 -12.45 12.80
C PRO A 94 -26.22 -12.16 12.65
N LEU A 95 -26.59 -11.00 12.09
CA LEU A 95 -27.99 -10.63 11.85
C LEU A 95 -28.60 -11.32 10.62
N LEU A 96 -27.78 -11.98 9.80
CA LEU A 96 -28.17 -12.59 8.53
C LEU A 96 -28.10 -14.12 8.58
N VAL A 97 -27.05 -14.68 9.20
CA VAL A 97 -26.70 -16.11 9.05
C VAL A 97 -26.44 -16.85 10.37
N LEU A 98 -27.03 -16.40 11.49
CA LEU A 98 -26.93 -17.04 12.83
C LEU A 98 -25.51 -17.52 13.20
N VAL A 99 -24.53 -16.67 12.91
CA VAL A 99 -23.10 -16.92 13.11
C VAL A 99 -22.58 -16.04 14.25
N ASP A 100 -21.57 -16.48 15.00
CA ASP A 100 -20.81 -15.55 15.83
C ASP A 100 -19.80 -14.83 14.93
N ARG A 101 -19.60 -13.52 15.10
CA ARG A 101 -18.61 -12.78 14.30
C ARG A 101 -17.20 -13.39 14.37
N ASN A 102 -16.90 -14.15 15.43
CA ASN A 102 -15.62 -14.80 15.62
C ASN A 102 -15.45 -16.03 14.72
N ASP A 103 -16.53 -16.56 14.14
CA ASP A 103 -16.50 -17.69 13.21
C ASP A 103 -16.27 -17.24 11.76
N LEU A 104 -15.99 -15.94 11.55
CA LEU A 104 -15.70 -15.35 10.25
C LEU A 104 -14.33 -14.69 10.25
N GLY A 105 -13.69 -14.72 9.08
CA GLY A 105 -12.51 -13.92 8.78
C GLY A 105 -12.76 -13.03 7.57
N GLY A 106 -11.83 -12.12 7.31
CA GLY A 106 -11.88 -11.24 6.16
C GLY A 106 -10.50 -10.80 5.70
N LEU A 107 -10.48 -10.25 4.49
CA LEU A 107 -9.34 -9.56 3.92
C LEU A 107 -9.82 -8.49 2.95
N SER A 108 -9.32 -7.27 3.09
CA SER A 108 -9.48 -6.19 2.13
C SER A 108 -8.14 -5.84 1.50
N THR A 109 -8.15 -5.64 0.19
CA THR A 109 -6.96 -5.18 -0.55
C THR A 109 -7.35 -4.32 -1.74
N VAL A 110 -6.55 -3.28 -2.00
CA VAL A 110 -6.76 -2.39 -3.14
C VAL A 110 -6.43 -3.03 -4.49
N LEU A 111 -5.67 -4.14 -4.49
CA LEU A 111 -5.35 -4.87 -5.71
C LEU A 111 -5.00 -6.31 -5.39
N HIS A 112 -5.97 -7.20 -5.51
CA HIS A 112 -5.77 -8.62 -5.28
C HIS A 112 -5.10 -9.30 -6.50
N PRO A 113 -4.05 -10.11 -6.33
CA PRO A 113 -3.26 -10.64 -7.44
C PRO A 113 -4.04 -11.48 -8.46
N GLN A 114 -5.08 -12.20 -8.03
CA GLN A 114 -5.85 -13.08 -8.92
C GLN A 114 -7.03 -12.39 -9.59
N THR A 115 -7.62 -11.37 -8.95
CA THR A 115 -8.78 -10.65 -9.52
C THR A 115 -8.34 -9.41 -10.29
N GLY A 116 -7.12 -8.90 -10.04
CA GLY A 116 -6.61 -7.69 -10.70
C GLY A 116 -7.31 -6.40 -10.27
N GLN A 117 -8.16 -6.44 -9.23
CA GLN A 117 -8.98 -5.32 -8.77
C GLN A 117 -8.97 -5.20 -7.25
N ALA A 118 -9.46 -4.09 -6.73
CA ALA A 118 -9.76 -3.96 -5.31
C ALA A 118 -10.78 -5.03 -4.91
N THR A 119 -10.47 -5.80 -3.88
CA THR A 119 -11.26 -6.98 -3.51
C THR A 119 -11.43 -7.05 -2.00
N LEU A 120 -12.67 -7.31 -1.57
CA LEU A 120 -13.05 -7.53 -0.17
C LEU A 120 -13.54 -8.97 -0.03
N PHE A 121 -12.84 -9.77 0.77
CA PHE A 121 -13.16 -11.15 1.09
C PHE A 121 -13.81 -11.24 2.46
N ILE A 122 -14.81 -12.12 2.58
CA ILE A 122 -15.35 -12.64 3.84
C ILE A 122 -15.36 -14.16 3.71
N TYR A 123 -14.87 -14.87 4.72
CA TYR A 123 -14.76 -16.33 4.66
C TYR A 123 -15.09 -16.98 5.99
N ASP A 124 -15.51 -18.24 5.93
CA ASP A 124 -15.79 -19.04 7.11
C ASP A 124 -14.48 -19.35 7.84
N GLY A 125 -14.43 -19.07 9.15
CA GLY A 125 -13.25 -19.18 10.00
C GLY A 125 -12.84 -20.62 10.36
N VAL A 126 -13.48 -21.62 9.76
CA VAL A 126 -13.22 -23.05 10.02
C VAL A 126 -12.79 -23.78 8.75
N PRO A 127 -11.87 -24.77 8.85
CA PRO A 127 -11.50 -25.60 7.70
C PRO A 127 -12.71 -26.30 7.07
N GLY A 128 -12.77 -26.32 5.74
CA GLY A 128 -13.87 -26.86 4.95
C GLY A 128 -15.05 -25.89 4.74
N GLY A 129 -15.18 -24.87 5.60
CA GLY A 129 -16.34 -23.98 5.64
C GLY A 129 -17.51 -24.57 6.44
N ALA A 130 -18.34 -23.70 6.99
CA ALA A 130 -19.54 -24.02 7.76
C ALA A 130 -20.83 -23.61 7.04
N GLY A 131 -20.73 -22.97 5.87
CA GLY A 131 -21.85 -22.56 5.03
C GLY A 131 -22.39 -21.17 5.37
N PHE A 132 -21.73 -20.40 6.24
CA PHE A 132 -22.18 -19.04 6.58
C PHE A 132 -22.05 -18.10 5.38
N CYS A 133 -20.93 -18.18 4.67
CA CYS A 133 -20.71 -17.41 3.45
C CYS A 133 -21.68 -17.80 2.32
N GLU A 134 -22.06 -19.07 2.22
CA GLU A 134 -23.08 -19.52 1.25
C GLU A 134 -24.44 -18.88 1.53
N GLN A 135 -24.88 -18.90 2.80
CA GLN A 135 -26.13 -18.24 3.19
C GLN A 135 -26.07 -16.72 3.01
N ALA A 136 -24.92 -16.10 3.31
CA ALA A 136 -24.73 -14.67 3.16
C ALA A 136 -24.71 -14.24 1.67
N PHE A 137 -24.15 -15.07 0.78
CA PHE A 137 -24.19 -14.85 -0.66
C PHE A 137 -25.64 -14.70 -1.15
N ALA A 138 -26.54 -15.57 -0.70
CA ALA A 138 -27.95 -15.54 -1.08
C ALA A 138 -28.69 -14.26 -0.62
N GLN A 139 -28.16 -13.55 0.38
CA GLN A 139 -28.76 -12.32 0.94
C GLN A 139 -27.83 -11.11 0.89
N ALA A 140 -26.83 -11.12 0.00
CA ALA A 140 -25.76 -10.13 0.03
C ALA A 140 -26.22 -8.69 -0.24
N ASP A 141 -27.33 -8.48 -0.96
CA ASP A 141 -27.93 -7.14 -1.10
C ASP A 141 -28.44 -6.59 0.24
N VAL A 142 -29.05 -7.45 1.06
CA VAL A 142 -29.49 -7.12 2.42
C VAL A 142 -28.26 -6.85 3.30
N MET A 143 -27.22 -7.69 3.19
CA MET A 143 -25.96 -7.49 3.91
C MET A 143 -25.38 -6.09 3.65
N LEU A 144 -25.14 -5.74 2.39
CA LEU A 144 -24.59 -4.43 2.03
C LEU A 144 -25.45 -3.27 2.54
N THR A 145 -26.77 -3.41 2.43
CA THR A 145 -27.72 -2.39 2.87
C THR A 145 -27.66 -2.19 4.39
N ARG A 146 -27.66 -3.29 5.17
CA ARG A 146 -27.57 -3.24 6.64
C ARG A 146 -26.22 -2.73 7.11
N THR A 147 -25.13 -3.14 6.48
CA THR A 147 -23.78 -2.63 6.75
C THR A 147 -23.70 -1.12 6.54
N ARG A 148 -24.23 -0.62 5.41
CA ARG A 148 -24.29 0.83 5.15
C ARG A 148 -25.10 1.56 6.23
N GLU A 149 -26.27 1.05 6.58
CA GLU A 149 -27.15 1.65 7.61
C GLU A 149 -26.44 1.74 8.96
N ALA A 150 -25.79 0.65 9.41
CA ALA A 150 -25.08 0.61 10.68
C ALA A 150 -23.92 1.63 10.73
N VAL A 151 -23.10 1.71 9.66
CA VAL A 151 -21.98 2.65 9.60
C VAL A 151 -22.47 4.10 9.62
N ARG A 152 -23.54 4.41 8.88
CA ARG A 152 -24.10 5.77 8.80
C ARG A 152 -24.85 6.19 10.07
N ALA A 153 -25.53 5.27 10.73
CA ALA A 153 -26.31 5.56 11.94
C ALA A 153 -25.43 5.77 13.18
N CYS A 154 -24.21 5.22 13.19
CA CYS A 154 -23.31 5.38 14.32
C CYS A 154 -22.87 6.85 14.48
N PRO A 155 -22.96 7.45 15.68
CA PRO A 155 -22.65 8.87 15.89
C PRO A 155 -21.16 9.20 15.96
N CYS A 156 -20.25 8.20 15.94
CA CYS A 156 -18.82 8.45 16.06
C CYS A 156 -18.22 9.12 14.81
N THR A 157 -17.14 9.87 14.95
CA THR A 157 -16.49 10.56 13.81
C THR A 157 -15.53 9.65 13.06
N ASN A 158 -14.60 9.00 13.77
CA ASN A 158 -13.44 8.34 13.16
C ASN A 158 -13.57 6.82 13.05
N GLY A 159 -14.65 6.24 13.61
CA GLY A 159 -14.80 4.79 13.77
C GLY A 159 -14.75 4.37 15.24
N CYS A 160 -15.48 3.31 15.56
CA CYS A 160 -15.53 2.72 16.90
C CYS A 160 -15.92 1.23 16.83
N PRO A 161 -15.83 0.49 17.96
CA PRO A 161 -16.22 -0.93 18.02
C PRO A 161 -17.67 -1.23 17.67
N ALA A 162 -18.56 -0.23 17.66
CA ALA A 162 -19.95 -0.40 17.28
C ALA A 162 -20.21 -0.26 15.77
N CYS A 163 -19.23 0.15 14.97
CA CYS A 163 -19.41 0.32 13.52
C CYS A 163 -18.30 -0.31 12.66
N VAL A 164 -17.04 0.12 12.79
CA VAL A 164 -15.97 -0.21 11.84
C VAL A 164 -14.69 -0.75 12.50
N HIS A 165 -14.62 -0.83 13.82
CA HIS A 165 -13.47 -1.47 14.49
C HIS A 165 -13.77 -2.94 14.77
N SER A 166 -12.81 -3.80 14.48
CA SER A 166 -12.84 -5.22 14.83
C SER A 166 -11.82 -5.51 15.94
N PRO A 167 -12.19 -6.26 16.99
CA PRO A 167 -11.23 -6.74 17.97
C PRO A 167 -10.32 -7.84 17.42
N LYS A 168 -10.66 -8.43 16.26
CA LYS A 168 -9.87 -9.45 15.56
C LYS A 168 -8.95 -8.87 14.48
N CYS A 169 -8.91 -7.54 14.33
CA CYS A 169 -8.08 -6.91 13.32
C CYS A 169 -6.59 -7.12 13.61
N GLY A 170 -5.91 -7.93 12.80
CA GLY A 170 -4.45 -8.13 12.91
C GLY A 170 -3.63 -6.86 12.66
N SER A 171 -4.18 -5.91 11.89
CA SER A 171 -3.56 -4.60 11.63
C SER A 171 -3.80 -3.55 12.72
N GLY A 172 -4.44 -3.90 13.84
CA GLY A 172 -4.68 -2.97 14.94
C GLY A 172 -5.69 -1.85 14.64
N ASN A 173 -6.64 -2.09 13.73
CA ASN A 173 -7.60 -1.10 13.22
C ASN A 173 -6.94 0.12 12.56
N ASP A 174 -5.80 -0.08 11.89
CA ASP A 174 -5.08 0.96 11.14
C ASP A 174 -4.65 0.43 9.76
N PRO A 175 -4.95 1.13 8.65
CA PRO A 175 -5.80 2.32 8.56
C PRO A 175 -7.29 1.98 8.67
N ILE A 176 -8.08 2.88 9.24
CA ILE A 176 -9.55 2.84 9.23
C ILE A 176 -10.07 4.22 8.84
N ASP A 177 -10.93 4.27 7.82
CA ASP A 177 -11.60 5.49 7.38
C ASP A 177 -13.12 5.28 7.34
N LYS A 178 -13.81 5.69 8.41
CA LYS A 178 -15.27 5.58 8.50
C LYS A 178 -15.98 6.40 7.43
N GLY A 179 -15.50 7.61 7.14
CA GLY A 179 -16.12 8.50 6.15
C GLY A 179 -16.03 7.90 4.75
N GLY A 180 -14.84 7.42 4.41
CA GLY A 180 -14.58 6.66 3.19
C GLY A 180 -15.43 5.40 3.09
N ALA A 181 -15.56 4.62 4.17
CA ALA A 181 -16.39 3.42 4.20
C ALA A 181 -17.88 3.72 3.99
N ALA A 182 -18.41 4.76 4.65
CA ALA A 182 -19.79 5.20 4.47
C ALA A 182 -20.06 5.61 3.01
N MET A 183 -19.13 6.38 2.41
CA MET A 183 -19.22 6.75 1.00
C MET A 183 -19.13 5.51 0.09
N LEU A 184 -18.17 4.62 0.34
CA LEU A 184 -17.99 3.41 -0.46
C LEU A 184 -19.26 2.55 -0.44
N LEU A 185 -19.77 2.24 0.75
CA LEU A 185 -21.01 1.47 0.93
C LEU A 185 -22.22 2.17 0.29
N GLU A 186 -22.30 3.50 0.34
CA GLU A 186 -23.32 4.27 -0.37
C GLU A 186 -23.21 4.07 -1.87
N LEU A 187 -22.00 4.14 -2.44
CA LEU A 187 -21.78 3.87 -3.85
C LEU A 187 -22.19 2.44 -4.21
N LEU A 188 -21.72 1.44 -3.47
CA LEU A 188 -22.08 0.04 -3.68
C LEU A 188 -23.60 -0.19 -3.65
N CYS A 189 -24.33 0.64 -2.90
CA CYS A 189 -25.79 0.56 -2.78
C CYS A 189 -26.59 1.29 -3.87
N ARG A 190 -25.96 2.08 -4.74
CA ARG A 190 -26.68 2.79 -5.82
C ARG A 190 -27.05 1.83 -6.94
N HIS A 191 -28.28 1.95 -7.43
CA HIS A 191 -28.72 1.28 -8.64
C HIS A 191 -28.24 2.10 -9.85
N GLN A 192 -27.56 1.46 -10.80
CA GLN A 192 -27.34 1.99 -12.15
C GLN A 192 -28.01 1.06 -13.16
N PRO A 193 -28.52 1.58 -14.29
CA PRO A 193 -28.89 0.72 -15.41
C PRO A 193 -27.66 -0.06 -15.86
N ALA A 194 -27.84 -1.37 -16.07
CA ALA A 194 -26.77 -2.30 -16.42
C ALA A 194 -25.99 -1.79 -17.64
N VAL A 195 -24.77 -1.31 -17.41
CA VAL A 195 -23.80 -1.15 -18.49
C VAL A 195 -23.27 -2.55 -18.78
N SER A 196 -23.35 -2.95 -20.05
CA SER A 196 -22.97 -4.26 -20.56
C SER A 196 -21.65 -4.73 -19.96
N ALA A 197 -21.66 -5.94 -19.41
CA ALA A 197 -20.54 -6.56 -18.71
C ALA A 197 -19.23 -6.49 -19.52
N PRO A 198 -18.10 -6.09 -18.91
CA PRO A 198 -16.81 -6.58 -19.37
C PRO A 198 -16.83 -8.11 -19.21
N GLY A 199 -16.40 -8.83 -20.24
CA GLY A 199 -16.52 -10.29 -20.31
C GLY A 199 -15.91 -11.02 -19.10
N GLN A 200 -16.47 -12.19 -18.79
CA GLN A 200 -16.04 -13.18 -17.79
C GLN A 200 -14.59 -12.95 -17.34
N ALA A 201 -14.41 -12.37 -16.15
CA ALA A 201 -13.09 -12.23 -15.55
C ALA A 201 -12.54 -13.65 -15.27
N ALA A 202 -11.68 -14.13 -16.16
CA ALA A 202 -10.94 -15.35 -15.96
C ALA A 202 -10.05 -15.16 -14.71
N ILE A 203 -10.32 -15.90 -13.65
CA ILE A 203 -9.38 -16.03 -12.54
C ILE A 203 -8.14 -16.72 -13.11
N ALA A 204 -7.02 -16.00 -13.13
CA ALA A 204 -5.77 -16.60 -13.54
C ALA A 204 -5.43 -17.76 -12.59
N PRO A 205 -5.10 -18.96 -13.11
CA PRO A 205 -4.79 -20.11 -12.28
C PRO A 205 -3.62 -19.79 -11.35
N ALA A 206 -3.62 -20.41 -10.16
CA ALA A 206 -2.62 -20.18 -9.10
C ALA A 206 -1.19 -20.69 -9.44
N ALA A 207 -0.86 -20.85 -10.72
CA ALA A 207 0.43 -21.36 -11.18
C ALA A 207 1.27 -20.25 -11.83
N ASP A 208 2.58 -20.29 -11.59
CA ASP A 208 3.63 -19.37 -12.06
C ASP A 208 3.31 -18.69 -13.40
N LEU A 209 2.91 -17.41 -13.34
CA LEU A 209 2.65 -16.61 -14.55
C LEU A 209 3.95 -15.98 -15.08
N PRO A 210 4.31 -16.20 -16.36
CA PRO A 210 5.29 -15.39 -17.06
C PRO A 210 4.71 -13.99 -17.34
N MET A 211 5.50 -12.96 -17.03
CA MET A 211 5.10 -11.57 -17.12
C MET A 211 5.03 -11.08 -18.56
N THR A 212 3.84 -10.69 -19.00
CA THR A 212 3.66 -9.77 -20.14
C THR A 212 2.73 -8.65 -19.71
N HIS A 213 3.29 -7.60 -19.12
CA HIS A 213 2.57 -6.35 -18.88
C HIS A 213 3.11 -5.27 -19.82
N SER A 214 2.20 -4.51 -20.44
CA SER A 214 2.51 -3.25 -21.11
C SER A 214 3.25 -2.35 -20.13
N ASN A 215 4.58 -2.27 -20.27
CA ASN A 215 5.45 -1.72 -19.26
C ASN A 215 5.40 -0.18 -19.32
N ARG A 216 4.53 0.43 -18.50
CA ARG A 216 4.43 1.90 -18.32
C ARG A 216 5.74 2.57 -17.86
N TRP A 217 6.76 1.78 -17.53
CA TRP A 217 8.10 2.22 -17.14
C TRP A 217 9.18 1.69 -18.11
N ALA A 218 8.82 1.36 -19.35
CA ALA A 218 9.72 0.82 -20.37
C ALA A 218 10.65 1.84 -21.03
N THR A 219 10.60 3.12 -20.64
CA THR A 219 11.47 4.13 -21.23
C THR A 219 12.93 3.88 -20.84
N GLU A 220 13.84 4.08 -21.79
CA GLU A 220 15.28 4.13 -21.54
C GLU A 220 15.75 5.55 -21.18
N LYS A 221 14.88 6.57 -21.32
CA LYS A 221 15.16 7.97 -20.97
C LYS A 221 14.62 8.32 -19.59
N TYR A 222 15.04 7.54 -18.60
CA TYR A 222 14.71 7.79 -17.20
C TYR A 222 15.91 8.37 -16.44
N VAL A 223 15.60 9.05 -15.34
CA VAL A 223 16.59 9.51 -14.37
C VAL A 223 16.28 8.92 -13.00
N VAL A 224 17.30 8.71 -12.17
CA VAL A 224 17.14 8.32 -10.77
C VAL A 224 17.63 9.46 -9.90
N PHE A 225 16.83 9.86 -8.92
CA PHE A 225 17.03 11.10 -8.17
C PHE A 225 16.86 10.89 -6.67
N ASP A 226 17.74 11.56 -5.92
CA ASP A 226 17.69 11.71 -4.47
C ASP A 226 18.30 13.07 -4.07
N LEU A 227 17.90 13.61 -2.91
CA LEU A 227 18.51 14.82 -2.36
C LEU A 227 18.76 14.73 -0.85
N GLU A 228 19.74 15.53 -0.42
CA GLU A 228 20.05 15.77 0.98
C GLU A 228 19.74 17.23 1.37
N THR A 229 19.45 17.44 2.65
CA THR A 229 18.99 18.74 3.16
C THR A 229 20.01 19.44 4.05
N GLN A 230 19.90 20.77 4.19
CA GLN A 230 20.74 21.57 5.09
C GLN A 230 20.16 21.67 6.50
N ARG A 231 18.82 21.56 6.63
CA ARG A 231 18.08 21.72 7.88
C ARG A 231 17.18 20.52 8.10
N SER A 232 17.11 20.04 9.33
CA SER A 232 16.18 19.01 9.77
C SER A 232 14.74 19.52 9.81
N ALA A 233 13.80 18.57 9.88
CA ALA A 233 12.39 18.86 10.11
C ALA A 233 12.17 19.66 11.41
N GLN A 234 12.97 19.45 12.45
CA GLN A 234 12.86 20.20 13.71
C GLN A 234 13.26 21.67 13.53
N GLU A 235 14.33 21.95 12.79
CA GLU A 235 14.85 23.31 12.54
C GLU A 235 13.89 24.16 11.69
N VAL A 236 13.13 23.53 10.79
CA VAL A 236 12.06 24.22 10.03
C VAL A 236 10.70 24.17 10.73
N GLY A 237 10.63 23.51 11.90
CA GLY A 237 9.45 23.39 12.74
C GLY A 237 8.34 22.48 12.19
N GLY A 238 8.71 21.40 11.52
CA GLY A 238 7.86 20.26 11.15
C GLY A 238 7.96 19.88 9.67
N TRP A 239 7.61 18.63 9.35
CA TRP A 239 7.61 18.09 7.97
C TRP A 239 6.68 18.83 7.00
N HIS A 240 5.65 19.51 7.52
CA HIS A 240 4.76 20.36 6.72
C HIS A 240 5.47 21.61 6.13
N ARG A 241 6.69 21.93 6.61
CA ARG A 241 7.57 23.01 6.13
C ARG A 241 8.83 22.49 5.44
N ALA A 242 8.74 21.31 4.80
CA ALA A 242 9.87 20.70 4.10
C ALA A 242 10.47 21.61 3.00
N ASP A 243 9.67 22.49 2.41
CA ASP A 243 10.09 23.56 1.47
C ASP A 243 11.18 24.48 2.05
N ARG A 244 11.28 24.59 3.38
CA ARG A 244 12.26 25.46 4.06
C ARG A 244 13.53 24.75 4.48
N MET A 245 13.65 23.45 4.20
CA MET A 245 14.77 22.62 4.66
C MET A 245 16.09 22.93 3.95
N ARG A 246 16.00 23.52 2.75
CA ARG A 246 17.10 23.80 1.82
C ARG A 246 17.87 22.56 1.40
N ILE A 247 18.42 22.55 0.19
CA ILE A 247 19.19 21.43 -0.34
C ILE A 247 20.68 21.59 0.01
N SER A 248 21.35 20.53 0.47
CA SER A 248 22.82 20.50 0.57
C SER A 248 23.41 19.99 -0.74
N CYS A 249 22.95 18.84 -1.21
CA CYS A 249 23.19 18.35 -2.57
C CYS A 249 22.00 17.55 -3.11
N GLY A 250 21.80 17.55 -4.42
CA GLY A 250 20.96 16.59 -5.14
C GLY A 250 21.82 15.79 -6.10
N VAL A 251 21.57 14.49 -6.20
CA VAL A 251 22.28 13.62 -7.14
C VAL A 251 21.29 13.02 -8.12
N VAL A 252 21.66 13.05 -9.41
CA VAL A 252 20.87 12.47 -10.49
C VAL A 252 21.73 11.48 -11.25
N TYR A 253 21.26 10.24 -11.38
CA TYR A 253 21.74 9.31 -12.39
C TYR A 253 20.90 9.47 -13.65
N ASP A 254 21.56 9.73 -14.78
CA ASP A 254 20.94 9.83 -16.09
C ASP A 254 21.23 8.57 -16.90
N ALA A 255 20.16 7.83 -17.25
CA ALA A 255 20.28 6.56 -17.98
C ALA A 255 20.72 6.74 -19.44
N GLU A 256 20.42 7.88 -20.06
CA GLU A 256 20.81 8.16 -21.46
C GLU A 256 22.33 8.38 -21.56
N ARG A 257 22.93 8.97 -20.52
CA ARG A 257 24.36 9.28 -20.45
C ARG A 257 25.17 8.29 -19.62
N ASP A 258 24.51 7.36 -18.94
CA ASP A 258 25.08 6.50 -17.89
C ASP A 258 25.98 7.28 -16.90
N HIS A 259 25.48 8.42 -16.41
CA HIS A 259 26.29 9.39 -15.67
C HIS A 259 25.60 9.92 -14.42
N PHE A 260 26.38 10.11 -13.34
CA PHE A 260 25.92 10.75 -12.11
C PHE A 260 26.28 12.23 -12.09
N SER A 261 25.27 13.09 -12.11
CA SER A 261 25.42 14.54 -11.93
C SER A 261 25.11 14.94 -10.48
N VAL A 262 25.90 15.88 -9.95
CA VAL A 262 25.73 16.42 -8.59
C VAL A 262 25.37 17.89 -8.68
N TYR A 263 24.38 18.30 -7.91
CA TYR A 263 23.87 19.68 -7.88
C TYR A 263 23.88 20.20 -6.46
N THR A 264 24.60 21.28 -6.23
CA THR A 264 24.55 22.08 -5.00
C THR A 264 23.41 23.08 -5.06
N GLU A 265 23.15 23.77 -3.95
CA GLU A 265 22.02 24.70 -3.84
C GLU A 265 22.02 25.81 -4.91
N ASP A 266 23.18 26.34 -5.27
CA ASP A 266 23.35 27.34 -6.33
C ASP A 266 23.00 26.82 -7.74
N ARG A 267 22.87 25.50 -7.90
CA ARG A 267 22.59 24.79 -9.15
C ARG A 267 21.22 24.10 -9.15
N VAL A 268 20.33 24.40 -8.20
CA VAL A 268 18.98 23.77 -8.11
C VAL A 268 18.14 24.00 -9.37
N ALA A 269 18.24 25.17 -10.01
CA ALA A 269 17.54 25.41 -11.26
C ALA A 269 17.94 24.39 -12.34
N ALA A 270 19.25 24.08 -12.45
CA ALA A 270 19.76 23.08 -13.39
C ALA A 270 19.33 21.65 -13.01
N LEU A 271 19.24 21.33 -11.71
CA LEU A 271 18.67 20.06 -11.23
C LEU A 271 17.22 19.90 -11.68
N ILE A 272 16.39 20.91 -11.45
CA ILE A 272 14.96 20.87 -11.80
C ILE A 272 14.77 20.74 -13.31
N ASP A 273 15.56 21.45 -14.10
CA ASP A 273 15.53 21.33 -15.56
C ASP A 273 15.98 19.94 -16.03
N HIS A 274 16.93 19.31 -15.34
CA HIS A 274 17.32 17.92 -15.63
C HIS A 274 16.16 16.96 -15.38
N LEU A 275 15.45 17.09 -14.24
CA LEU A 275 14.29 16.25 -13.91
C LEU A 275 13.13 16.44 -14.91
N LYS A 276 12.89 17.68 -15.38
CA LYS A 276 11.84 17.99 -16.36
C LYS A 276 12.08 17.37 -17.74
N ARG A 277 13.33 17.14 -18.11
CA ARG A 277 13.69 16.55 -19.42
C ARG A 277 13.56 15.04 -19.46
N ALA A 278 13.50 14.39 -18.30
CA ALA A 278 13.36 12.94 -18.21
C ALA A 278 11.95 12.51 -18.60
N GLU A 279 11.83 11.39 -19.32
CA GLU A 279 10.54 10.76 -19.59
C GLU A 279 9.98 10.05 -18.34
N LEU A 280 10.87 9.72 -17.39
CA LEU A 280 10.53 9.12 -16.10
C LEU A 280 11.56 9.53 -15.04
N VAL A 281 11.09 10.03 -13.90
CA VAL A 281 11.90 10.21 -12.69
C VAL A 281 11.65 9.03 -11.75
N VAL A 282 12.71 8.35 -11.32
CA VAL A 282 12.66 7.28 -10.34
C VAL A 282 13.28 7.78 -9.05
N GLY A 283 12.62 7.55 -7.92
CA GLY A 283 13.15 7.96 -6.62
C GLY A 283 12.56 7.14 -5.48
N PHE A 284 13.02 7.42 -4.27
CA PHE A 284 12.55 6.75 -3.06
C PHE A 284 11.95 7.78 -2.09
N ASN A 285 10.63 7.78 -1.91
CA ASN A 285 9.90 8.81 -1.15
C ASN A 285 9.94 10.23 -1.77
N CYS A 286 10.38 10.35 -3.02
CA CYS A 286 10.57 11.63 -3.71
C CYS A 286 9.32 12.50 -3.81
N ARG A 287 8.13 11.91 -3.98
CA ARG A 287 6.89 12.70 -4.09
C ARG A 287 6.50 13.38 -2.78
N ARG A 288 6.76 12.72 -1.65
CA ARG A 288 6.35 13.19 -0.33
C ARG A 288 7.44 13.98 0.40
N PHE A 289 8.70 13.85 -0.02
CA PHE A 289 9.82 14.53 0.62
C PHE A 289 10.58 15.41 -0.36
N ASP A 290 11.33 14.83 -1.30
CA ASP A 290 12.27 15.54 -2.18
C ASP A 290 11.59 16.66 -2.98
N TYR A 291 10.43 16.38 -3.58
CA TYR A 291 9.66 17.39 -4.32
C TYR A 291 9.10 18.48 -3.41
N LYS A 292 8.83 18.18 -2.15
CA LYS A 292 8.43 19.21 -1.16
C LYS A 292 9.61 20.13 -0.83
N VAL A 293 10.81 19.58 -0.67
CA VAL A 293 12.02 20.40 -0.49
C VAL A 293 12.28 21.26 -1.74
N LEU A 294 12.24 20.67 -2.93
CA LEU A 294 12.47 21.41 -4.19
C LEU A 294 11.40 22.45 -4.49
N SER A 295 10.18 22.32 -3.96
CA SER A 295 9.13 23.33 -4.13
C SER A 295 9.47 24.68 -3.51
N GLY A 296 10.43 24.74 -2.57
CA GLY A 296 10.99 26.00 -2.06
C GLY A 296 11.84 26.77 -3.10
N TYR A 297 12.21 26.14 -4.21
CA TYR A 297 13.10 26.69 -5.23
C TYR A 297 12.44 26.90 -6.60
N THR A 298 11.19 26.46 -6.78
CA THR A 298 10.49 26.60 -8.06
C THR A 298 8.98 26.77 -7.87
N PRO A 299 8.33 27.60 -8.70
CA PRO A 299 6.87 27.65 -8.77
C PRO A 299 6.27 26.49 -9.59
N PHE A 300 7.11 25.69 -10.28
CA PHE A 300 6.63 24.55 -11.05
C PHE A 300 6.14 23.43 -10.14
N ASP A 301 4.95 22.89 -10.43
CA ASP A 301 4.39 21.76 -9.71
C ASP A 301 5.10 20.45 -10.10
N LEU A 302 6.10 20.07 -9.31
CA LEU A 302 6.88 18.85 -9.48
C LEU A 302 6.06 17.57 -9.43
N SER A 303 4.82 17.59 -8.89
CA SER A 303 3.96 16.41 -8.87
C SER A 303 3.49 15.97 -10.27
N GLN A 304 3.54 16.89 -11.25
CA GLN A 304 3.21 16.66 -12.65
C GLN A 304 4.28 15.87 -13.41
N LEU A 305 5.48 15.72 -12.86
CA LEU A 305 6.52 14.90 -13.47
C LEU A 305 6.05 13.43 -13.53
N PRO A 306 6.34 12.71 -14.63
CA PRO A 306 6.18 11.27 -14.67
C PRO A 306 7.15 10.65 -13.65
N THR A 307 6.63 10.18 -12.52
CA THR A 307 7.47 9.72 -11.41
C THR A 307 7.08 8.33 -10.93
N LEU A 308 8.06 7.44 -10.83
CA LEU A 308 8.02 6.19 -10.09
C LEU A 308 8.64 6.39 -8.70
N ASP A 309 7.80 6.52 -7.68
CA ASP A 309 8.23 6.55 -6.28
C ASP A 309 8.18 5.13 -5.71
N LEU A 310 9.33 4.49 -5.54
CA LEU A 310 9.42 3.09 -5.10
C LEU A 310 8.79 2.87 -3.73
N LEU A 311 8.95 3.83 -2.80
CA LEU A 311 8.36 3.71 -1.47
C LEU A 311 6.84 3.80 -1.54
N GLN A 312 6.32 4.71 -2.36
CA GLN A 312 4.88 4.81 -2.58
C GLN A 312 4.32 3.50 -3.15
N GLN A 313 4.96 2.91 -4.15
CA GLN A 313 4.50 1.66 -4.75
C GLN A 313 4.54 0.49 -3.75
N VAL A 314 5.62 0.36 -2.98
CA VAL A 314 5.74 -0.66 -1.93
C VAL A 314 4.66 -0.47 -0.87
N HIS A 315 4.44 0.77 -0.41
CA HIS A 315 3.42 1.09 0.59
C HIS A 315 2.00 0.81 0.09
N GLN A 316 1.70 1.12 -1.17
CA GLN A 316 0.40 0.82 -1.78
C GLN A 316 0.10 -0.69 -1.81
N ARG A 317 1.14 -1.52 -1.90
CA ARG A 317 1.01 -2.98 -1.94
C ARG A 317 1.01 -3.63 -0.57
N LEU A 318 1.81 -3.12 0.35
CA LEU A 318 2.04 -3.74 1.67
C LEU A 318 1.23 -3.10 2.80
N GLY A 319 0.74 -1.86 2.62
CA GLY A 319 0.08 -1.10 3.68
C GLY A 319 1.03 -0.52 4.75
N PHE A 320 2.34 -0.81 4.67
CA PHE A 320 3.36 -0.25 5.56
C PHE A 320 4.61 0.19 4.79
N ARG A 321 5.41 1.05 5.42
CA ARG A 321 6.63 1.60 4.83
C ARG A 321 7.81 0.65 5.08
N LEU A 322 8.63 0.45 4.07
CA LEU A 322 9.94 -0.20 4.18
C LEU A 322 11.03 0.84 3.89
N SER A 323 12.18 0.75 4.55
CA SER A 323 13.30 1.64 4.24
C SER A 323 13.97 1.24 2.93
N LEU A 324 14.66 2.19 2.29
CA LEU A 324 15.48 1.93 1.11
C LEU A 324 16.50 0.82 1.42
N ASP A 325 17.14 0.92 2.58
CA ASP A 325 18.12 -0.05 3.06
C ASP A 325 17.53 -1.47 3.18
N HIS A 326 16.33 -1.58 3.74
CA HIS A 326 15.67 -2.89 3.87
C HIS A 326 15.43 -3.51 2.50
N LEU A 327 14.87 -2.74 1.56
CA LEU A 327 14.62 -3.24 0.21
C LEU A 327 15.93 -3.57 -0.52
N ALA A 328 16.95 -2.72 -0.40
CA ALA A 328 18.27 -2.94 -0.97
C ALA A 328 18.93 -4.21 -0.45
N SER A 329 18.94 -4.39 0.87
CA SER A 329 19.54 -5.56 1.51
C SER A 329 18.85 -6.86 1.11
N LYS A 330 17.52 -6.87 1.05
CA LYS A 330 16.78 -8.10 0.76
C LYS A 330 16.68 -8.40 -0.73
N THR A 331 16.68 -7.38 -1.58
CA THR A 331 16.58 -7.52 -3.04
C THR A 331 17.94 -7.72 -3.71
N LEU A 332 18.91 -6.90 -3.36
CA LEU A 332 20.21 -6.84 -4.03
C LEU A 332 21.33 -7.50 -3.22
N GLY A 333 21.10 -7.84 -1.95
CA GLY A 333 22.15 -8.32 -1.06
C GLY A 333 23.14 -7.23 -0.62
N ALA A 334 22.80 -5.95 -0.86
CA ALA A 334 23.63 -4.82 -0.46
C ALA A 334 23.63 -4.63 1.07
N GLN A 335 24.74 -4.19 1.66
CA GLN A 335 24.80 -3.76 3.05
C GLN A 335 25.12 -2.27 3.11
N LYS A 336 24.42 -1.50 3.95
CA LYS A 336 24.68 -0.07 4.11
C LYS A 336 25.96 0.21 4.88
N THR A 337 26.58 1.34 4.54
CA THR A 337 27.77 1.89 5.18
C THR A 337 27.53 3.16 6.01
N ALA A 338 26.31 3.76 6.02
CA ALA A 338 25.94 4.93 6.86
C ALA A 338 24.41 5.23 6.91
N ASP A 339 23.95 6.06 7.87
CA ASP A 339 22.53 6.47 8.08
C ASP A 339 22.28 7.95 7.69
N GLY A 340 21.05 8.32 7.33
CA GLY A 340 20.68 9.66 6.82
C GLY A 340 20.82 10.78 7.86
N LEU A 341 20.83 10.44 9.15
CA LEU A 341 21.17 11.38 10.23
C LEU A 341 22.62 11.86 10.18
N ASP A 342 23.50 11.15 9.47
CA ASP A 342 24.90 11.55 9.32
C ASP A 342 25.08 12.67 8.28
N ALA A 343 24.19 12.79 7.28
CA ALA A 343 24.26 13.85 6.27
C ALA A 343 24.11 15.25 6.87
N LEU A 344 23.12 15.45 7.75
CA LEU A 344 22.93 16.72 8.49
C LEU A 344 24.10 17.04 9.42
N ARG A 345 24.72 16.01 10.02
CA ARG A 345 25.93 16.18 10.84
C ARG A 345 27.13 16.59 10.00
N TRP A 346 27.33 15.96 8.84
CA TRP A 346 28.39 16.31 7.91
C TRP A 346 28.22 17.71 7.33
N TRP A 347 26.98 18.14 7.08
CA TRP A 347 26.69 19.51 6.65
C TRP A 347 27.17 20.54 7.69
N ARG A 348 26.84 20.34 8.97
CA ARG A 348 27.33 21.20 10.07
C ARG A 348 28.86 21.19 10.22
N GLN A 349 29.52 20.12 9.76
CA GLN A 349 30.97 19.97 9.77
C GLN A 349 31.64 20.43 8.46
N GLY A 350 30.88 20.92 7.48
CA GLY A 350 31.39 21.32 6.16
C GLY A 350 31.90 20.16 5.29
N LYS A 351 31.55 18.91 5.61
CA LYS A 351 32.05 17.70 4.92
C LYS A 351 31.20 17.36 3.69
N MET A 352 31.21 18.24 2.69
CA MET A 352 30.38 18.09 1.49
C MET A 352 30.63 16.80 0.71
N ASP A 353 31.88 16.38 0.57
CA ASP A 353 32.21 15.16 -0.18
C ASP A 353 31.50 13.92 0.39
N LYS A 354 31.39 13.83 1.72
CA LYS A 354 30.70 12.71 2.37
C LYS A 354 29.19 12.71 2.11
N ILE A 355 28.57 13.89 2.05
CA ILE A 355 27.14 14.02 1.75
C ILE A 355 26.89 13.62 0.29
N VAL A 356 27.74 14.08 -0.63
CA VAL A 356 27.65 13.74 -2.06
C VAL A 356 27.85 12.24 -2.27
N ASP A 357 28.85 11.63 -1.64
CA ASP A 357 29.11 10.19 -1.73
C ASP A 357 27.96 9.36 -1.18
N TYR A 358 27.35 9.81 -0.07
CA TYR A 358 26.18 9.17 0.51
C TYR A 358 24.96 9.25 -0.41
N CYS A 359 24.60 10.45 -0.86
CA CYS A 359 23.46 10.66 -1.76
C CYS A 359 23.67 9.90 -3.09
N ARG A 360 24.89 9.89 -3.64
CA ARG A 360 25.25 9.08 -4.81
C ARG A 360 25.06 7.58 -4.56
N ALA A 361 25.40 7.09 -3.37
CA ALA A 361 25.17 5.69 -3.00
C ALA A 361 23.68 5.36 -2.95
N ASP A 362 22.83 6.22 -2.37
CA ASP A 362 21.39 6.02 -2.30
C ASP A 362 20.72 6.10 -3.69
N VAL A 363 21.18 7.00 -4.58
CA VAL A 363 20.76 7.01 -6.01
C VAL A 363 21.16 5.72 -6.72
N ARG A 364 22.39 5.23 -6.52
CA ARG A 364 22.85 3.98 -7.12
C ARG A 364 22.02 2.78 -6.64
N ILE A 365 21.74 2.69 -5.35
CA ILE A 365 20.88 1.64 -4.79
C ILE A 365 19.47 1.71 -5.39
N THR A 366 18.91 2.92 -5.48
CA THR A 366 17.58 3.14 -6.06
C THR A 366 17.54 2.73 -7.54
N ARG A 367 18.59 3.04 -8.31
CA ARG A 367 18.76 2.60 -9.70
C ARG A 367 18.79 1.07 -9.80
N ASP A 368 19.60 0.43 -8.97
CA ASP A 368 19.79 -1.02 -9.02
C ASP A 368 18.51 -1.76 -8.61
N LEU A 369 17.74 -1.22 -7.65
CA LEU A 369 16.40 -1.70 -7.30
C LEU A 369 15.43 -1.54 -8.47
N PHE A 370 15.46 -0.40 -9.16
CA PHE A 370 14.63 -0.17 -10.34
C PHE A 370 14.98 -1.13 -11.49
N HIS A 371 16.26 -1.38 -11.74
CA HIS A 371 16.70 -2.38 -12.73
C HIS A 371 16.23 -3.79 -12.37
N PHE A 372 16.40 -4.19 -11.11
CA PHE A 372 15.89 -5.47 -10.63
C PHE A 372 14.38 -5.57 -10.83
N LEU A 373 13.66 -4.51 -10.49
CA LEU A 373 12.22 -4.43 -10.65
C LEU A 373 11.81 -4.52 -12.14
N ARG A 374 12.46 -3.81 -13.05
CA ARG A 374 12.18 -3.89 -14.50
C ARG A 374 12.35 -5.32 -15.03
N ARG A 375 13.36 -6.04 -14.54
CA ARG A 375 13.64 -7.42 -14.97
C ARG A 375 12.69 -8.46 -14.38
N THR A 376 12.20 -8.26 -13.16
CA THR A 376 11.53 -9.31 -12.37
C THR A 376 10.08 -9.01 -12.00
N GLY A 377 9.65 -7.75 -12.07
CA GLY A 377 8.32 -7.28 -11.67
C GLY A 377 8.08 -7.17 -10.17
N TYR A 378 9.05 -7.56 -9.33
CA TYR A 378 8.93 -7.51 -7.88
C TYR A 378 10.19 -6.97 -7.21
N LEU A 379 10.05 -6.56 -5.95
CA LEU A 379 11.16 -6.37 -5.01
C LEU A 379 11.07 -7.40 -3.90
N LEU A 380 12.18 -7.65 -3.21
CA LEU A 380 12.21 -8.52 -2.04
C LEU A 380 12.20 -7.68 -0.77
N TYR A 381 11.43 -8.15 0.22
CA TYR A 381 11.51 -7.63 1.57
C TYR A 381 11.49 -8.80 2.55
N GLN A 382 12.05 -8.57 3.73
CA GLN A 382 11.91 -9.51 4.84
C GLN A 382 10.75 -9.05 5.70
N ALA A 383 9.74 -9.90 5.91
CA ALA A 383 8.69 -9.60 6.88
C ALA A 383 9.23 -9.83 8.30
N ARG A 384 8.41 -9.52 9.30
CA ARG A 384 8.82 -9.60 10.72
C ARG A 384 9.12 -11.03 11.20
N ASP A 385 8.69 -12.04 10.45
CA ASP A 385 9.02 -13.46 10.65
C ASP A 385 10.42 -13.87 10.18
N GLY A 386 11.17 -12.98 9.54
CA GLY A 386 12.48 -13.29 8.99
C GLY A 386 12.44 -14.00 7.63
N GLN A 387 11.27 -14.29 7.06
CA GLN A 387 11.16 -14.83 5.71
C GLN A 387 11.20 -13.71 4.67
N ARG A 388 11.74 -14.05 3.49
CA ARG A 388 11.80 -13.13 2.35
C ARG A 388 10.56 -13.30 1.48
N TYR A 389 9.85 -12.21 1.28
CA TYR A 389 8.65 -12.13 0.46
C TYR A 389 8.90 -11.25 -0.76
N ARG A 390 8.10 -11.48 -1.80
CA ARG A 390 8.07 -10.67 -3.02
C ARG A 390 6.95 -9.66 -2.90
N VAL A 391 7.27 -8.37 -3.06
CA VAL A 391 6.29 -7.32 -3.30
C VAL A 391 6.24 -7.04 -4.80
N LYS A 392 5.14 -7.42 -5.47
CA LYS A 392 4.93 -7.13 -6.88
C LYS A 392 4.60 -5.65 -7.06
N ILE A 393 5.38 -4.95 -7.88
CA ILE A 393 5.20 -3.52 -8.14
C ILE A 393 4.70 -3.29 -9.57
N ILE A 394 5.07 -4.16 -10.51
CA ILE A 394 4.58 -4.19 -11.90
C ILE A 394 3.44 -5.19 -12.01
#